data_AF-A0A8C3VLX1-F1
#
_entry.id   AF-A0A8C3VLX1-F1
#
_cell.length_a   1.000
_cell.length_b   1.000
_cell.length_c   1.000
_cell.angle_alpha   90.00
_cell.angle_beta   90.00
_cell.angle_gamma   90.00
#
_symmetry.space_group_name_H-M   'P 1'
#
loop_
_entity.id
_entity.type
_entity.pdbx_description
1 polymer ?
#
loop_
_entity_poly.entity_id
_entity_poly.type
_entity_poly.pdbx_seq_one_letter_code
_entity_poly.pdbx_strand_id
1 'polypeptide(L)' 'VINHINKRKVKNHVIISIDAEKAFDKVQHPFMIKTLIKVGIQGTFLNIIKAIYENPTASIILNGEKLKAFPLKS' A
#
# COMPACT_ATOMS: atom_id res chain seq x y z
N VAL A 1 13.70 12.76 -12.09
CA VAL A 1 12.68 13.79 -12.44
C VAL A 1 13.29 15.19 -12.53
N ILE A 2 14.02 15.66 -11.51
CA ILE A 2 14.65 17.00 -11.46
C ILE A 2 15.54 17.30 -12.69
N ASN A 3 16.38 16.35 -13.13
CA ASN A 3 17.24 16.54 -14.31
C ASN A 3 16.48 16.71 -15.64
N HIS A 4 15.26 16.19 -15.76
CA HIS A 4 14.47 16.29 -17.00
C HIS A 4 13.76 17.65 -17.12
N ILE A 5 13.51 18.32 -16.00
CA ILE A 5 12.81 19.60 -15.89
C ILE A 5 13.72 20.76 -16.35
N ASN A 6 15.02 20.70 -16.05
CA ASN A 6 15.98 21.76 -16.38
C ASN A 6 16.18 21.99 -17.90
N LYS A 7 15.68 21.08 -18.76
CA LYS A 7 15.76 21.21 -20.24
C LYS A 7 14.71 22.16 -20.84
N ARG A 8 13.66 22.56 -20.11
CA ARG A 8 12.58 23.43 -20.63
C ARG A 8 12.43 24.72 -19.79
N LYS A 9 13.38 25.65 -19.91
CA LYS A 9 13.29 26.99 -19.30
C LYS A 9 12.38 27.93 -20.13
N VAL A 10 11.06 27.86 -19.95
CA VAL A 10 10.12 28.85 -20.52
C VAL A 10 8.99 29.17 -19.51
N LYS A 11 8.90 30.46 -19.11
CA LYS A 11 7.82 31.21 -18.39
C LYS A 11 7.10 30.52 -17.21
N ASN A 12 7.10 31.15 -16.03
CA ASN A 12 6.15 31.03 -14.89
C ASN A 12 5.34 29.71 -14.74
N HIS A 13 5.97 28.55 -14.82
CA HIS A 13 5.31 27.27 -14.58
C HIS A 13 5.43 26.89 -13.10
N VAL A 14 4.28 26.66 -12.46
CA VAL A 14 4.23 26.01 -11.14
C VAL A 14 4.40 24.51 -11.37
N ILE A 15 5.47 23.94 -10.82
CA ILE A 15 5.72 22.50 -10.89
C ILE A 15 5.22 21.88 -9.58
N ILE A 16 4.16 21.09 -9.67
CA ILE A 16 3.66 20.29 -8.54
C ILE A 16 4.30 18.91 -8.65
N SER A 17 5.21 18.60 -7.73
CA SER A 17 5.75 17.24 -7.58
C SER A 17 4.94 16.52 -6.51
N ILE A 18 4.29 15.43 -6.87
CA ILE A 18 3.57 14.57 -5.92
C ILE A 18 4.46 13.36 -5.67
N ASP A 19 4.86 13.20 -4.42
CA ASP A 19 5.58 12.01 -3.99
C ASP A 19 4.59 10.87 -3.69
N ALA A 20 4.94 9.66 -4.14
CA ALA A 20 4.12 8.45 -4.01
C ALA A 20 4.68 7.49 -2.95
N GLU A 21 5.71 7.91 -2.20
CA GLU A 21 6.29 7.07 -1.16
C GLU A 21 5.23 6.68 -0.13
N LYS A 22 5.15 5.37 0.18
CA LYS A 22 4.18 4.77 1.12
C LYS A 22 2.71 5.05 0.80
N ALA A 23 2.36 5.26 -0.47
CA ALA A 23 0.97 5.50 -0.87
C ALA A 23 0.01 4.41 -0.39
N PHE A 24 0.43 3.14 -0.41
CA PHE A 24 -0.38 2.01 0.05
C PHE A 24 -0.65 2.01 1.56
N ASP A 25 0.29 2.48 2.38
CA ASP A 25 0.13 2.57 3.84
C ASP A 25 -0.96 3.57 4.24
N LYS A 26 -1.26 4.53 3.35
CA LYS A 26 -2.26 5.59 3.58
C LYS A 26 -3.64 5.25 3.02
N VAL A 27 -3.80 4.18 2.25
CA VAL A 27 -5.10 3.82 1.68
C VAL A 27 -5.94 3.08 2.72
N GLN A 28 -7.14 3.57 2.97
CA GLN A 28 -8.09 2.90 3.85
C GLN A 28 -8.50 1.52 3.31
N HIS A 29 -8.50 0.49 4.17
CA HIS A 29 -8.84 -0.87 3.77
C HIS A 29 -10.24 -1.01 3.13
N PRO A 30 -11.30 -0.33 3.61
CA PRO A 30 -12.60 -0.35 2.94
C PRO A 30 -12.55 0.14 1.49
N PHE A 31 -11.71 1.15 1.21
CA PHE A 31 -11.54 1.68 -0.14
C PHE A 31 -10.81 0.69 -1.07
N MET A 32 -9.78 0.00 -0.57
CA MET A 32 -9.11 -1.06 -1.33
C MET A 32 -10.08 -2.20 -1.66
N ILE A 33 -10.83 -2.71 -0.67
CA ILE A 33 -11.79 -3.80 -0.88
C ILE A 33 -12.86 -3.41 -1.91
N LYS A 34 -13.40 -2.19 -1.82
CA LYS A 34 -14.38 -1.67 -2.79
C LYS A 34 -13.81 -1.60 -4.21
N THR A 35 -12.53 -1.21 -4.32
CA THR A 35 -11.83 -1.16 -5.61
C THR A 35 -11.64 -2.55 -6.19
N LEU A 36 -11.22 -3.53 -5.38
CA LEU A 36 -11.04 -4.92 -5.79
C LEU A 36 -12.36 -5.51 -6.35
N ILE A 37 -13.48 -5.28 -5.66
CA ILE A 37 -14.81 -5.70 -6.14
C ILE A 37 -15.12 -5.06 -7.51
N LYS A 38 -14.83 -3.76 -7.66
CA LYS A 38 -15.12 -3.01 -8.89
C LYS A 38 -14.28 -3.50 -10.09
N VAL A 39 -13.05 -3.92 -9.87
CA VAL A 39 -12.18 -4.48 -10.95
C VAL A 39 -12.45 -5.96 -11.23
N GLY A 40 -13.48 -6.55 -10.59
CA GLY A 40 -13.90 -7.93 -10.85
C GLY A 40 -13.20 -8.98 -9.99
N ILE A 41 -12.45 -8.57 -8.96
CA ILE A 41 -11.86 -9.51 -8.00
C ILE A 41 -12.94 -9.95 -7.01
N GLN A 42 -13.24 -11.25 -7.02
CA GLN A 42 -14.34 -11.83 -6.25
C GLN A 42 -13.95 -13.20 -5.65
N GLY A 43 -14.89 -13.80 -4.92
CA GLY A 43 -14.77 -15.15 -4.38
C GLY A 43 -13.66 -15.30 -3.35
N THR A 44 -12.97 -16.44 -3.40
CA THR A 44 -11.95 -16.84 -2.43
C THR A 44 -10.82 -15.83 -2.30
N PHE A 45 -10.39 -15.21 -3.40
CA PHE A 45 -9.28 -14.27 -3.39
C PHE A 45 -9.62 -12.99 -2.62
N LEU A 46 -10.83 -12.44 -2.83
CA LEU A 46 -11.30 -11.29 -2.05
C LEU A 46 -11.43 -11.62 -0.56
N ASN A 47 -11.88 -12.84 -0.22
CA ASN A 47 -12.01 -13.28 1.17
C ASN A 47 -10.66 -13.43 1.86
N ILE A 48 -9.64 -13.95 1.16
CA ILE A 48 -8.27 -14.02 1.67
C ILE A 48 -7.74 -12.61 1.97
N ILE A 49 -7.91 -11.66 1.05
CA ILE A 49 -7.48 -10.27 1.27
C ILE A 49 -8.17 -9.66 2.49
N LYS A 50 -9.50 -9.83 2.63
CA LYS A 50 -10.23 -9.36 3.81
C LYS A 50 -9.67 -9.94 5.10
N ALA A 51 -9.44 -11.25 5.15
CA ALA A 51 -8.93 -11.94 6.33
C ALA A 51 -7.54 -11.42 6.75
N ILE A 52 -6.67 -11.08 5.79
CA ILE A 52 -5.34 -10.52 6.06
C ILE A 52 -5.43 -9.16 6.75
N TYR A 53 -6.35 -8.30 6.31
CA TYR A 53 -6.50 -6.94 6.85
C TYR A 53 -7.38 -6.84 8.11
N GLU A 54 -8.26 -7.82 8.36
CA GLU A 54 -9.16 -7.80 9.52
C GLU A 54 -8.41 -8.11 10.83
N ASN A 55 -7.52 -9.10 10.81
CA ASN A 55 -6.73 -9.51 11.98
C ASN A 55 -5.28 -9.77 11.58
N PRO A 56 -4.52 -8.72 11.22
CA PRO A 56 -3.14 -8.89 10.81
C PRO A 56 -2.34 -9.47 11.98
N THR A 57 -1.72 -10.63 11.77
CA THR A 57 -0.84 -11.27 12.74
C THR A 57 0.55 -11.41 12.15
N ALA A 58 1.56 -11.16 12.96
CA ALA A 58 2.95 -11.31 12.58
C ALA A 58 3.65 -12.31 13.50
N SER A 59 4.62 -13.02 12.95
CA SER A 59 5.54 -13.87 13.72
C SER A 59 6.97 -13.50 13.33
N ILE A 60 7.86 -13.40 14.31
CA ILE A 60 9.26 -13.09 14.08
C ILE A 60 10.04 -14.42 14.00
N ILE A 61 10.97 -14.50 13.04
CA ILE A 61 11.96 -15.57 12.98
C ILE A 61 13.29 -14.99 13.48
N LEU A 62 13.84 -15.58 14.54
CA LEU A 62 15.12 -15.19 15.12
C LEU A 62 16.02 -16.43 15.25
N ASN A 63 17.21 -16.39 14.65
CA ASN A 63 18.17 -17.51 14.66
C ASN A 63 17.59 -18.86 14.19
N GLY A 64 16.63 -18.83 13.25
CA GLY A 64 15.95 -20.02 12.74
C GLY A 64 14.76 -20.48 13.58
N GLU A 65 14.52 -19.87 14.75
CA GLU A 65 13.38 -20.17 15.61
C GLU A 65 12.22 -19.21 15.35
N LYS A 66 11.01 -19.77 15.21
CA LYS A 66 9.78 -18.99 15.03
C LYS A 66 9.16 -18.66 16.39
N LEU A 67 9.08 -17.37 16.70
CA LEU A 67 8.43 -16.87 17.91
C LEU A 67 6.89 -16.89 17.76
N LYS A 68 6.20 -16.81 18.91
CA LYS A 68 4.73 -16.76 18.96
C LYS A 68 4.19 -15.59 18.13
N ALA A 69 3.13 -15.85 17.38
CA ALA A 69 2.47 -14.80 16.60
C ALA A 69 1.82 -13.77 17.53
N PHE A 70 1.85 -12.51 17.12
CA PHE A 70 1.23 -11.40 17.83
C PHE A 70 0.39 -10.55 16.86
N PRO A 71 -0.69 -9.90 17.34
CA PRO A 71 -1.49 -9.01 16.52
C PRO A 71 -0.67 -7.77 16.15
N LEU A 72 -0.76 -7.34 14.89
CA LEU A 72 -0.26 -6.05 14.46
C LEU A 72 -1.32 -4.99 14.81
N LYS A 73 -0.89 -3.87 15.40
CA LYS A 73 -1.76 -2.71 15.54
C LYS A 73 -1.88 -2.03 14.18
N SER A 74 -3.12 -1.86 13.73
CA SER A 74 -3.44 -0.98 12.60
C SER A 74 -3.34 0.49 13.01
#